data_AF-A0A9D1YTP8-F1
#
_entry.id   AF-A0A9D1YTP8-F1
#
_cell.length_a   1.000
_cell.length_b   1.000
_cell.length_c   1.000
_cell.angle_alpha   90.00
_cell.angle_beta   90.00
_cell.angle_gamma   90.00
#
_symmetry.space_group_name_H-M   'P 1'
#
loop_
_entity.id
_entity.type
_entity.pdbx_description
1 polymer ?
#
loop_
_entity_poly.entity_id
_entity_poly.type
_entity_poly.pdbx_seq_one_letter_code
_entity_poly.pdbx_strand_id
1 'polypeptide(L)'
;MTEIDFVSDDDVWAGVIERLRERRIELRESFIDGFPTEVHYGPDRVPTGDVVEVVDDSMEMFLRLLSDAPLSDWLRTYPERIGTRRARQGIEIESLLEGVRTNFTVLWHALRDELEDEHPKLLVAKVDQLLALVERHVSRVQLAHSEETARIAKDTQYATDRTLMAFLSQEDPAQDAT
;
A
#
# COMPACT_ATOMS: atom_id res chain seq x y z
N MET A 1 34.78 32.48 -20.56
CA MET A 1 35.03 31.15 -19.98
C MET A 1 33.74 30.79 -19.26
N THR A 2 32.83 30.13 -19.99
CA THR A 2 31.51 29.77 -19.48
C THR A 2 31.67 28.42 -18.79
N GLU A 3 31.47 28.39 -17.48
CA GLU A 3 31.28 27.16 -16.71
C GLU A 3 30.04 26.47 -17.30
N ILE A 4 30.25 25.41 -18.06
CA ILE A 4 29.15 24.53 -18.49
C ILE A 4 28.84 23.71 -17.25
N ASP A 5 27.76 24.06 -16.58
CA ASP A 5 27.24 23.31 -15.44
C ASP A 5 26.75 21.96 -15.98
N PHE A 6 27.51 20.89 -15.73
CA PHE A 6 27.09 19.54 -16.04
C PHE A 6 26.08 19.12 -14.97
N VAL A 7 24.79 19.18 -15.31
CA VAL A 7 23.73 18.62 -14.46
C VAL A 7 24.02 17.15 -14.24
N SER A 8 24.14 16.72 -12.98
CA SER A 8 24.38 15.32 -12.63
C SER A 8 23.13 14.48 -12.93
N ASP A 9 23.30 13.19 -13.21
CA ASP A 9 22.18 12.23 -13.29
C ASP A 9 21.32 12.24 -12.01
N ASP A 10 21.94 12.52 -10.85
CA ASP A 10 21.24 12.67 -9.57
C ASP A 10 20.39 13.94 -9.51
N ASP A 11 20.85 15.05 -10.12
CA ASP A 11 20.08 16.31 -10.18
C ASP A 11 18.91 16.18 -11.15
N VAL A 12 19.12 15.51 -12.30
CA VAL A 12 18.06 15.17 -13.25
C VAL A 12 17.00 14.31 -12.56
N TRP A 13 17.44 13.26 -11.85
CA TRP A 13 16.55 12.36 -11.13
C TRP A 13 15.74 13.08 -10.06
N ALA A 14 16.39 13.90 -9.23
CA ALA A 14 15.71 14.70 -8.22
C ALA A 14 14.66 15.63 -8.84
N GLY A 15 14.98 16.26 -9.97
CA GLY A 15 14.06 17.11 -10.73
C GLY A 15 12.84 16.34 -11.26
N VAL A 16 13.03 15.13 -11.81
CA VAL A 16 11.92 14.26 -12.25
C VAL A 16 11.02 13.90 -11.09
N ILE A 17 11.59 13.44 -9.97
CA ILE A 17 10.79 13.05 -8.81
C ILE A 17 10.01 14.23 -8.24
N GLU A 18 10.57 15.44 -8.24
CA GLU A 18 9.85 16.63 -7.79
C GLU A 18 8.65 16.96 -8.70
N ARG A 19 8.83 16.93 -10.02
CA ARG A 19 7.71 17.13 -10.96
C ARG A 19 6.61 16.09 -10.80
N LEU A 20 6.98 14.82 -10.57
CA LEU A 20 5.99 13.77 -10.27
C LEU A 20 5.26 14.02 -8.94
N ARG A 21 5.94 14.57 -7.93
CA ARG A 21 5.33 14.96 -6.65
C ARG A 21 4.32 16.09 -6.79
N GLU A 22 4.63 17.09 -7.62
CA GLU A 22 3.71 18.19 -7.96
C GLU A 22 2.45 17.65 -8.67
N ARG A 23 2.63 16.64 -9.52
CA ARG A 23 1.56 15.95 -10.28
C ARG A 23 0.91 14.77 -9.55
N ARG A 24 1.10 14.61 -8.22
CA ARG A 24 0.56 13.47 -7.45
C ARG A 24 -0.95 13.26 -7.59
N ILE A 25 -1.71 14.33 -7.84
CA ILE A 25 -3.15 14.26 -8.07
C ILE A 25 -3.47 13.46 -9.35
N GLU A 26 -2.73 13.71 -10.43
CA GLU A 26 -2.87 12.99 -11.70
C GLU A 26 -2.45 11.52 -11.55
N LEU A 27 -1.40 11.26 -10.78
CA LEU A 27 -0.97 9.89 -10.47
C LEU A 27 -2.06 9.13 -9.69
N ARG A 28 -2.69 9.79 -8.71
CA ARG A 28 -3.82 9.21 -7.99
C ARG A 28 -5.00 8.93 -8.93
N GLU A 29 -5.34 9.85 -9.81
CA GLU A 29 -6.43 9.64 -10.78
C GLU A 29 -6.12 8.45 -11.71
N SER A 30 -4.88 8.38 -12.21
CA SER A 30 -4.40 7.24 -13.01
C SER A 30 -4.50 5.91 -12.26
N PHE A 31 -4.25 5.92 -10.95
CA PHE A 31 -4.46 4.74 -10.12
C PHE A 31 -5.95 4.37 -10.02
N ILE A 32 -6.82 5.34 -9.73
CA ILE A 32 -8.26 5.08 -9.55
C ILE A 32 -8.86 4.51 -10.84
N ASP A 33 -8.45 5.04 -11.99
CA ASP A 33 -8.86 4.54 -13.31
C ASP A 33 -8.33 3.13 -13.58
N GLY A 34 -7.07 2.86 -13.20
CA GLY A 34 -6.43 1.56 -13.34
C GLY A 34 -6.82 0.52 -12.29
N PHE A 35 -7.55 0.91 -11.24
CA PHE A 35 -7.97 0.07 -10.13
C PHE A 35 -9.40 0.41 -9.70
N PRO A 36 -10.42 0.06 -10.51
CA PRO A 36 -11.82 0.27 -10.17
C PRO A 36 -12.17 -0.48 -8.89
N THR A 37 -12.25 0.25 -7.78
CA THR A 37 -12.26 -0.34 -6.42
C THR A 37 -13.42 -1.30 -6.22
N GLU A 38 -14.61 -0.99 -6.74
CA GLU A 38 -15.79 -1.86 -6.63
C GLU A 38 -15.58 -3.22 -7.32
N VAL A 39 -14.75 -3.28 -8.36
CA VAL A 39 -14.42 -4.52 -9.08
C VAL A 39 -13.44 -5.35 -8.27
N HIS A 40 -12.40 -4.74 -7.70
CA HIS A 40 -11.31 -5.47 -7.02
C HIS A 40 -11.59 -5.78 -5.54
N TYR A 41 -12.23 -4.86 -4.82
CA TYR A 41 -12.56 -5.01 -3.41
C TYR A 41 -14.03 -5.36 -3.16
N GLY A 42 -14.87 -5.32 -4.20
CA GLY A 42 -16.30 -5.53 -4.07
C GLY A 42 -17.06 -4.27 -3.65
N PRO A 43 -18.40 -4.27 -3.82
CA PRO A 43 -19.23 -3.11 -3.52
C PRO A 43 -19.23 -2.80 -2.02
N ASP A 44 -19.18 -1.51 -1.69
CA ASP A 44 -19.31 -0.94 -0.33
C ASP A 44 -18.30 -1.44 0.73
N ARG A 45 -17.28 -2.23 0.36
CA ARG A 45 -16.28 -2.74 1.33
C ARG A 45 -15.26 -1.69 1.74
N VAL A 46 -14.87 -0.82 0.81
CA VAL A 46 -13.86 0.22 1.02
C VAL A 46 -14.41 1.55 0.52
N PRO A 47 -14.57 2.56 1.40
CA PRO A 47 -15.04 3.88 0.99
C PRO A 47 -14.08 4.55 0.00
N THR A 48 -14.59 5.32 -0.96
CA THR A 48 -13.74 6.03 -1.94
C THR A 48 -12.72 6.96 -1.28
N GLY A 49 -13.10 7.66 -0.21
CA GLY A 49 -12.19 8.53 0.54
C GLY A 49 -11.03 7.78 1.21
N ASP A 50 -11.24 6.52 1.61
CA ASP A 50 -10.18 5.64 2.13
C ASP A 50 -9.19 5.29 1.03
N VAL A 51 -9.68 4.95 -0.17
CA VAL A 51 -8.81 4.67 -1.32
C VAL A 51 -7.95 5.88 -1.67
N VAL A 52 -8.55 7.07 -1.76
CA VAL A 52 -7.85 8.33 -2.06
C VAL A 52 -6.72 8.59 -1.05
N GLU A 53 -7.02 8.51 0.25
CA GLU A 53 -6.04 8.70 1.32
C GLU A 53 -4.87 7.71 1.20
N VAL A 54 -5.19 6.43 0.99
CA VAL A 54 -4.19 5.35 0.92
C VAL A 54 -3.30 5.48 -0.31
N VAL A 55 -3.85 5.92 -1.44
CA VAL A 55 -3.09 6.15 -2.67
C VAL A 55 -2.17 7.34 -2.51
N ASP A 56 -2.67 8.46 -1.97
CA ASP A 56 -1.85 9.66 -1.70
C ASP A 56 -0.68 9.33 -0.77
N ASP A 57 -0.93 8.61 0.34
CA ASP A 57 0.11 8.15 1.26
C ASP A 57 1.17 7.28 0.53
N SER A 58 0.73 6.34 -0.31
CA SER A 58 1.67 5.45 -1.03
C SER A 58 2.52 6.20 -2.05
N MET A 59 1.92 7.10 -2.84
CA MET A 59 2.63 7.87 -3.86
C MET A 59 3.67 8.77 -3.21
N GLU A 60 3.30 9.48 -2.15
CA GLU A 60 4.24 10.32 -1.40
C GLU A 60 5.38 9.49 -0.80
N MET A 61 5.09 8.33 -0.21
CA MET A 61 6.10 7.42 0.31
C MET A 61 7.06 6.94 -0.78
N PHE A 62 6.56 6.49 -1.93
CA PHE A 62 7.40 5.98 -3.02
C PHE A 62 8.27 7.08 -3.62
N LEU A 63 7.71 8.27 -3.90
CA LEU A 63 8.47 9.40 -4.44
C LEU A 63 9.58 9.86 -3.47
N ARG A 64 9.32 9.86 -2.16
CA ARG A 64 10.37 10.15 -1.17
C ARG A 64 11.47 9.10 -1.17
N LEU A 65 11.11 7.81 -1.18
CA LEU A 65 12.10 6.74 -1.19
C LEU A 65 12.95 6.73 -2.47
N LEU A 66 12.37 7.07 -3.62
CA LEU A 66 13.09 7.18 -4.88
C LEU A 66 14.08 8.36 -4.89
N SER A 67 13.79 9.43 -4.16
CA SER A 67 14.67 10.62 -4.03
C SER A 67 15.56 10.60 -2.78
N ASP A 68 15.66 9.46 -2.08
CA ASP A 68 16.35 9.33 -0.80
C ASP A 68 15.93 10.38 0.25
N ALA A 69 14.72 10.93 0.11
CA ALA A 69 14.16 11.92 1.01
C ALA A 69 13.68 11.25 2.31
N PRO A 70 13.79 11.93 3.46
CA PRO A 70 13.33 11.37 4.72
C PRO A 70 11.82 11.12 4.70
N LEU A 71 11.43 9.94 5.19
CA LEU A 71 10.04 9.60 5.49
C LEU A 71 9.65 10.08 6.89
N SER A 72 8.43 10.58 7.03
CA SER A 72 7.78 10.76 8.33
C SER A 72 7.43 9.41 8.96
N ASP A 73 7.22 9.37 10.27
CA ASP A 73 6.85 8.13 10.98
C ASP A 73 5.55 7.51 10.44
N TRP A 74 4.61 8.35 10.01
CA TRP A 74 3.36 7.94 9.37
C TRP A 74 3.58 7.17 8.06
N LEU A 75 4.47 7.68 7.19
CA LEU A 75 4.79 7.03 5.91
C LEU A 75 5.68 5.80 6.11
N ARG A 76 6.56 5.80 7.13
CA ARG A 76 7.40 4.65 7.46
C ARG A 76 6.59 3.41 7.81
N THR A 77 5.45 3.61 8.49
CA THR A 77 4.54 2.55 8.95
C THR A 77 3.38 2.28 7.98
N TYR A 78 3.35 2.96 6.83
CA TYR A 78 2.30 2.81 5.84
C TYR A 78 2.07 1.35 5.39
N PRO A 79 3.11 0.54 5.07
CA PRO A 79 2.91 -0.84 4.64
C PRO A 79 2.16 -1.69 5.67
N GLU A 80 2.49 -1.52 6.96
CA GLU A 80 1.83 -2.24 8.05
C GLU A 80 0.39 -1.75 8.26
N ARG A 81 0.19 -0.43 8.19
CA ARG A 81 -1.13 0.20 8.31
C ARG A 81 -2.08 -0.32 7.24
N ILE A 82 -1.67 -0.35 5.97
CA ILE A 82 -2.56 -0.76 4.88
C ILE A 82 -2.86 -2.26 4.91
N GLY A 83 -1.85 -3.10 5.19
CA GLY A 83 -2.06 -4.54 5.35
C GLY A 83 -3.06 -4.85 6.47
N THR A 84 -2.87 -4.22 7.64
CA THR A 84 -3.79 -4.34 8.79
C THR A 84 -5.20 -3.83 8.45
N ARG A 85 -5.30 -2.64 7.83
CA ARG A 85 -6.59 -2.00 7.51
C ARG A 85 -7.42 -2.87 6.58
N ARG A 86 -6.81 -3.41 5.52
CA ARG A 86 -7.48 -4.22 4.50
C ARG A 86 -7.83 -5.62 5.01
N ALA A 87 -7.00 -6.22 5.85
CA ALA A 87 -7.35 -7.46 6.56
C ALA A 87 -8.59 -7.28 7.43
N ARG A 88 -8.68 -6.19 8.21
CA ARG A 88 -9.87 -5.86 9.03
C ARG A 88 -11.14 -5.63 8.21
N GLN A 89 -10.99 -5.16 6.98
CA GLN A 89 -12.10 -4.97 6.04
C GLN A 89 -12.47 -6.25 5.29
N GLY A 90 -11.80 -7.38 5.56
CA GLY A 90 -12.05 -8.65 4.88
C GLY A 90 -11.67 -8.61 3.40
N ILE A 91 -10.67 -7.81 3.04
CA ILE A 91 -10.12 -7.77 1.69
C ILE A 91 -9.10 -8.90 1.54
N GLU A 92 -9.26 -9.70 0.50
CA GLU A 92 -8.33 -10.78 0.16
C GLU A 92 -6.94 -10.22 -0.16
N ILE A 93 -5.90 -10.97 0.22
CA ILE A 93 -4.52 -10.52 0.03
C ILE A 93 -4.20 -10.34 -1.45
N GLU A 94 -4.72 -11.19 -2.33
CA GLU A 94 -4.51 -11.09 -3.78
C GLU A 94 -5.05 -9.77 -4.33
N SER A 95 -6.27 -9.37 -3.94
CA SER A 95 -6.87 -8.09 -4.34
C SER A 95 -6.08 -6.89 -3.82
N LEU A 96 -5.60 -6.96 -2.57
CA LEU A 96 -4.73 -5.92 -2.01
C LEU A 96 -3.43 -5.78 -2.81
N LEU A 97 -2.82 -6.90 -3.17
CA LEU A 97 -1.58 -6.92 -3.94
C LEU A 97 -1.77 -6.46 -5.37
N GLU A 98 -2.96 -6.64 -5.95
CA GLU A 98 -3.30 -6.06 -7.24
C GLU A 98 -3.28 -4.53 -7.16
N GLY A 99 -3.89 -3.93 -6.13
CA GLY A 99 -3.81 -2.47 -5.92
C GLY A 99 -2.38 -1.99 -5.71
N VAL A 100 -1.60 -2.70 -4.90
CA VAL A 100 -0.17 -2.40 -4.72
C VAL A 100 0.59 -2.43 -6.06
N ARG A 101 0.34 -3.42 -6.91
CA ARG A 101 0.94 -3.50 -8.26
C ARG A 101 0.47 -2.36 -9.17
N THR A 102 -0.79 -1.97 -9.11
CA THR A 102 -1.31 -0.84 -9.91
C THR A 102 -0.60 0.47 -9.56
N ASN A 103 -0.34 0.75 -8.27
CA ASN A 103 0.45 1.92 -7.87
C ASN A 103 1.83 1.95 -8.56
N PHE A 104 2.48 0.79 -8.66
CA PHE A 104 3.78 0.69 -9.32
C PHE A 104 3.70 0.87 -10.83
N THR A 105 2.69 0.29 -11.47
CA THR A 105 2.45 0.50 -12.91
C THR A 105 2.25 1.98 -13.23
N VAL A 106 1.48 2.70 -12.41
CA VAL A 106 1.28 4.14 -12.55
C VAL A 106 2.60 4.91 -12.42
N LEU A 107 3.38 4.64 -11.37
CA LEU A 107 4.68 5.29 -11.17
C LEU A 107 5.66 4.98 -12.29
N TRP A 108 5.70 3.73 -12.75
CA TRP A 108 6.56 3.30 -13.85
C TRP A 108 6.24 4.03 -15.15
N HIS A 109 4.95 4.11 -15.52
CA HIS A 109 4.53 4.86 -16.70
C HIS A 109 4.91 6.34 -16.58
N ALA A 110 4.67 6.95 -15.43
CA ALA A 110 5.01 8.36 -15.22
C ALA A 110 6.53 8.63 -15.30
N LEU A 111 7.35 7.74 -14.74
CA LEU A 111 8.81 7.82 -14.86
C LEU A 111 9.29 7.64 -16.29
N ARG A 112 8.69 6.68 -17.02
CA ARG A 112 9.03 6.44 -18.41
C ARG A 112 8.69 7.65 -19.28
N ASP A 113 7.51 8.23 -19.13
CA ASP A 113 7.07 9.37 -19.92
C ASP A 113 7.95 10.62 -19.69
N GLU A 114 8.58 10.75 -18.53
CA GLU A 114 9.52 11.85 -18.21
C GLU A 114 10.96 11.60 -18.70
N LEU A 115 11.38 10.35 -18.89
CA LEU A 115 12.81 10.00 -19.07
C LEU A 115 13.12 9.24 -20.36
N GLU A 116 12.15 8.61 -21.03
CA GLU A 116 12.40 7.69 -22.15
C GLU A 116 13.10 8.37 -23.34
N ASP A 117 12.70 9.60 -23.67
CA ASP A 117 13.26 10.32 -24.81
C ASP A 117 14.57 11.07 -24.48
N GLU A 118 14.69 11.62 -23.27
CA GLU A 118 15.79 12.50 -22.90
C GLU A 118 16.93 11.76 -22.17
N HIS A 119 16.60 10.79 -21.31
CA HIS A 119 17.54 10.13 -20.40
C HIS A 119 17.29 8.61 -20.25
N PRO A 120 17.26 7.83 -21.34
CA PRO A 120 16.89 6.40 -21.29
C PRO A 120 17.85 5.54 -20.44
N LYS A 121 19.14 5.92 -20.36
CA LYS A 121 20.12 5.21 -19.52
C LYS A 121 19.86 5.42 -18.03
N LEU A 122 19.41 6.62 -17.63
CA LEU A 122 19.05 6.92 -16.25
C LEU A 122 17.80 6.13 -15.85
N LEU A 123 16.80 6.05 -16.73
CA LEU A 123 15.61 5.24 -16.51
C LEU A 123 15.96 3.75 -16.27
N VAL A 124 16.83 3.19 -17.09
CA VAL A 124 17.32 1.81 -16.90
C VAL A 124 18.09 1.66 -15.59
N ALA A 125 18.95 2.62 -15.23
CA ALA A 125 19.71 2.55 -13.98
C ALA A 125 18.82 2.61 -12.73
N LYS A 126 17.69 3.34 -12.78
CA LYS A 126 16.77 3.50 -11.65
C LYS A 126 15.70 2.40 -11.58
N VAL A 127 15.56 1.55 -12.60
CA VAL A 127 14.56 0.46 -12.60
C VAL A 127 14.83 -0.55 -11.48
N ASP A 128 16.10 -0.86 -11.22
CA ASP A 128 16.49 -1.80 -10.16
C ASP A 128 16.14 -1.25 -8.77
N GLN A 129 16.30 0.07 -8.57
CA GLN A 129 15.93 0.75 -7.34
C GLN A 129 14.40 0.70 -7.13
N LEU A 130 13.62 0.96 -8.19
CA LEU A 130 12.16 0.88 -8.14
C LEU A 130 11.70 -0.55 -7.82
N LEU A 131 12.25 -1.56 -8.49
CA LEU A 131 11.90 -2.96 -8.29
C LEU A 131 12.21 -3.43 -6.86
N ALA A 132 13.40 -3.12 -6.34
CA ALA A 132 13.76 -3.47 -4.97
C ALA A 132 12.86 -2.79 -3.92
N LEU A 133 12.39 -1.59 -4.21
CA LEU A 133 11.45 -0.85 -3.37
C LEU A 133 10.05 -1.48 -3.41
N VAL A 134 9.59 -1.89 -4.59
CA VAL A 134 8.33 -2.62 -4.80
C VAL A 134 8.30 -3.91 -4.00
N GLU A 135 9.33 -4.74 -4.13
CA GLU A 135 9.41 -6.05 -3.49
C GLU A 135 9.39 -5.93 -1.96
N ARG A 136 10.14 -4.96 -1.42
CA ARG A 136 10.16 -4.67 0.02
C ARG A 136 8.79 -4.19 0.50
N HIS A 137 8.11 -3.35 -0.27
CA HIS A 137 6.79 -2.86 0.08
C HIS A 137 5.76 -3.98 0.09
N VAL A 138 5.70 -4.78 -0.98
CA VAL A 138 4.82 -5.96 -1.08
C VAL A 138 5.02 -6.90 0.10
N SER A 139 6.27 -7.24 0.42
CA SER A 139 6.59 -8.16 1.52
C SER A 139 6.06 -7.66 2.87
N ARG A 140 6.19 -6.35 3.15
CA ARG A 140 5.70 -5.75 4.41
C ARG A 140 4.18 -5.70 4.48
N VAL A 141 3.51 -5.37 3.37
CA VAL A 141 2.04 -5.38 3.29
C VAL A 141 1.49 -6.79 3.49
N GLN A 142 2.09 -7.80 2.83
CA GLN A 142 1.70 -9.21 2.97
C GLN A 142 1.85 -9.71 4.40
N LEU A 143 2.98 -9.41 5.04
CA LEU A 143 3.23 -9.81 6.42
C LEU A 143 2.17 -9.21 7.36
N ALA A 144 1.96 -7.90 7.29
CA ALA A 144 1.01 -7.23 8.17
C ALA A 144 -0.44 -7.69 7.96
N HIS A 145 -0.85 -7.92 6.71
CA HIS A 145 -2.16 -8.47 6.39
C HIS A 145 -2.34 -9.89 6.97
N SER A 146 -1.34 -10.75 6.78
CA SER A 146 -1.37 -12.14 7.25
C SER A 146 -1.40 -12.23 8.78
N GLU A 147 -0.58 -11.43 9.46
CA GLU A 147 -0.55 -11.33 10.91
C GLU A 147 -1.89 -10.86 11.48
N GLU A 148 -2.48 -9.84 10.87
CA GLU A 148 -3.78 -9.31 11.28
C GLU A 148 -4.90 -10.32 11.05
N THR A 149 -4.92 -10.99 9.90
CA THR A 149 -5.90 -12.05 9.58
C THR A 149 -5.82 -13.20 10.58
N ALA A 150 -4.60 -13.64 10.91
CA ALA A 150 -4.39 -14.68 11.92
C ALA A 150 -4.87 -14.22 13.32
N ARG A 151 -4.65 -12.95 13.68
CA ARG A 151 -5.14 -12.38 14.94
C ARG A 151 -6.66 -12.38 15.00
N ILE A 152 -7.33 -11.90 13.95
CA ILE A 152 -8.80 -11.85 13.87
C ILE A 152 -9.41 -13.26 13.96
N ALA A 153 -8.82 -14.25 13.29
CA ALA A 153 -9.28 -15.63 13.34
C ALA A 153 -9.18 -16.21 14.77
N LYS A 154 -8.05 -15.95 15.44
CA LYS A 154 -7.82 -16.37 16.83
C LYS A 154 -8.79 -15.72 17.82
N ASP A 155 -9.03 -14.41 17.68
CA ASP A 155 -9.96 -13.66 18.53
C ASP A 155 -11.39 -14.17 18.37
N THR A 156 -11.79 -14.49 17.13
CA THR A 156 -13.10 -15.07 16.81
C THR A 156 -13.26 -16.45 17.45
N GLN A 157 -12.25 -17.31 17.34
CA GLN A 157 -12.27 -18.64 17.97
C GLN A 157 -12.46 -18.55 19.49
N TYR A 158 -11.73 -17.65 20.17
CA TYR A 158 -11.88 -17.46 21.61
C TYR A 158 -13.27 -16.93 22.01
N ALA A 159 -13.87 -16.07 21.19
CA ALA A 159 -15.22 -15.56 21.44
C ALA A 159 -16.27 -16.68 21.31
N THR A 160 -16.15 -17.52 20.28
CA THR A 160 -17.00 -18.69 20.08
C THR A 160 -16.88 -19.68 21.24
N ASP A 161 -15.66 -20.05 21.64
CA ASP A 161 -15.42 -20.99 22.75
C ASP A 161 -16.02 -20.47 24.06
N ARG A 162 -15.85 -19.18 24.36
CA ARG A 162 -16.43 -18.56 25.57
C ARG A 162 -17.96 -18.58 25.56
N THR A 163 -18.55 -18.34 24.40
CA THR A 163 -20.01 -18.34 24.23
C THR A 163 -20.57 -19.75 24.41
N LEU A 164 -19.92 -20.77 23.82
CA LEU A 164 -20.28 -22.18 24.01
C LEU A 164 -20.18 -22.59 25.48
N MET A 165 -19.11 -22.24 26.18
CA MET A 165 -18.95 -22.53 27.61
C MET A 165 -20.02 -21.86 28.47
N ALA A 166 -20.40 -20.63 28.14
CA ALA A 166 -21.48 -19.92 28.83
C ALA A 166 -22.85 -20.59 28.62
N PHE A 167 -23.17 -21.01 27.39
CA PHE A 167 -24.40 -21.77 27.11
C PHE A 167 -24.44 -23.10 27.88
N LEU A 168 -23.37 -23.90 27.81
CA LEU A 168 -23.28 -25.18 28.51
C LEU A 168 -23.41 -25.04 30.04
N SER A 169 -22.98 -23.90 30.60
CA SER A 169 -23.09 -23.61 32.04
C SER A 169 -24.47 -23.09 32.47
N GLN A 170 -25.32 -22.65 31.53
CA GLN A 170 -26.71 -22.24 31.83
C GLN A 170 -27.72 -23.40 31.73
N GLU A 171 -27.36 -24.50 31.10
CA GLU A 171 -28.22 -25.68 30.92
C GLU A 171 -28.20 -26.67 32.10
N ASP A 172 -27.73 -26.26 33.29
CA ASP A 172 -27.79 -27.09 34.51
C ASP A 172 -28.91 -26.63 35.49
N PRO A 173 -30.19 -26.97 35.24
CA PRO A 173 -31.24 -26.93 36.24
C PRO A 173 -31.41 -28.33 36.86
N ALA A 174 -30.39 -28.85 37.53
CA ALA A 174 -30.50 -30.12 38.23
C ALA A 174 -29.78 -30.13 39.59
N GLN A 175 -30.17 -29.22 40.48
CA GLN A 175 -30.05 -29.44 41.93
C GLN A 175 -30.96 -28.46 42.70
N ASP A 176 -32.28 -28.63 42.57
CA ASP A 176 -33.26 -28.20 43.58
C ASP A 176 -34.54 -29.05 43.42
N ALA A 177 -34.40 -30.33 43.75
CA ALA A 177 -35.52 -31.20 44.06
C ALA A 177 -35.05 -32.21 45.11
N THR A 178 -35.10 -31.82 46.38
CA THR A 178 -35.37 -32.71 47.53
C THR A 178 -35.90 -31.88 48.68
#